data_AF-A0A8C8TQV6-F1
#
_entry.id   AF-A0A8C8TQV6-F1
#
_cell.length_a   1.000
_cell.length_b   1.000
_cell.length_c   1.000
_cell.angle_alpha   90.00
_cell.angle_beta   90.00
_cell.angle_gamma   90.00
#
_symmetry.space_group_name_H-M   'P 1'
#
loop_
_entity.id
_entity.type
_entity.pdbx_description
1 polymer ?
#
loop_
_entity_poly.entity_id
_entity_poly.type
_entity_poly.pdbx_seq_one_letter_code
_entity_poly.pdbx_strand_id
1 'polypeptide(L)'
;MKTDTSCTKSPAEDTCKPEKMSKSFRDISKYFSEEEWAKLTKWQKSAYVFMKRNYIRMTGLGVKVNQPVFMRGKESLMKESDEDYGHESDG
;
A
#
# COMPACT_ATOMS: atom_id res chain seq x y z
N MET A 1 -32.63 38.16 -22.40
CA MET A 1 -31.29 37.94 -21.83
C MET A 1 -31.08 36.45 -21.75
N LYS A 2 -30.05 35.92 -22.42
CA LYS A 2 -29.78 34.48 -22.46
C LYS A 2 -28.73 34.25 -21.40
N THR A 3 -29.06 33.47 -20.38
CA THR A 3 -28.16 33.18 -19.26
C THR A 3 -27.15 32.16 -19.75
N ASP A 4 -25.93 32.61 -20.03
CA ASP A 4 -24.78 31.74 -20.24
C ASP A 4 -24.49 31.04 -18.92
N THR A 5 -25.05 29.84 -18.77
CA THR A 5 -24.70 28.91 -17.69
C THR A 5 -23.28 28.43 -17.95
N SER A 6 -22.31 29.25 -17.55
CA SER A 6 -20.90 28.87 -17.46
C SER A 6 -20.82 27.68 -16.50
N CYS A 7 -20.73 26.50 -17.08
CA CYS A 7 -20.55 25.25 -16.35
C CYS A 7 -19.22 25.36 -15.60
N THR A 8 -19.32 25.72 -14.33
CA THR A 8 -18.21 25.78 -13.40
C THR A 8 -17.79 24.33 -13.21
N LYS A 9 -16.68 23.95 -13.86
CA LYS A 9 -16.08 22.63 -13.73
C LYS A 9 -15.72 22.42 -12.26
N SER A 10 -16.56 21.69 -11.56
CA SER A 10 -16.30 21.19 -10.21
C SER A 10 -15.01 20.35 -10.25
N PRO A 11 -14.13 20.40 -9.25
CA PRO A 11 -12.92 19.57 -9.20
C PRO A 11 -13.24 18.09 -8.86
N ALA A 12 -14.49 17.66 -9.03
CA ALA A 12 -14.98 16.34 -8.68
C ALA A 12 -14.74 15.29 -9.78
N GLU A 13 -13.75 15.51 -10.64
CA GLU A 13 -13.38 14.60 -11.74
C GLU A 13 -12.09 13.82 -11.45
N ASP A 14 -11.70 13.70 -10.18
CA ASP A 14 -10.70 12.72 -9.74
C ASP A 14 -11.27 11.28 -9.73
N THR A 15 -12.16 10.99 -10.68
CA THR A 15 -12.40 9.65 -11.21
C THR A 15 -11.07 9.16 -11.77
N CYS A 16 -10.27 8.56 -10.89
CA CYS A 16 -9.06 7.85 -11.24
C CYS A 16 -9.40 6.91 -12.38
N LYS A 17 -8.90 7.21 -13.58
CA LYS A 17 -8.95 6.32 -14.75
C LYS A 17 -8.79 4.87 -14.26
N PRO A 18 -9.68 3.93 -14.62
CA PRO A 18 -9.70 2.58 -14.05
C PRO A 18 -8.33 1.88 -14.11
N GLU A 19 -7.52 2.22 -15.13
CA GLU A 19 -6.13 1.77 -15.29
C GLU A 19 -5.16 2.25 -14.18
N LYS A 20 -5.34 3.47 -13.65
CA LYS A 20 -4.52 3.99 -12.54
C LYS A 20 -4.90 3.30 -11.23
N MET A 21 -6.18 2.97 -11.09
CA MET A 21 -6.72 2.30 -9.91
C MET A 21 -6.27 0.84 -9.85
N SER A 22 -6.28 0.12 -10.98
CA SER A 22 -5.78 -1.26 -11.05
C SER A 22 -4.29 -1.37 -10.71
N LYS A 23 -3.45 -0.45 -11.23
CA LYS A 23 -2.02 -0.38 -10.88
C LYS A 23 -1.81 -0.13 -9.38
N SER A 24 -2.59 0.77 -8.79
CA SER A 24 -2.48 1.09 -7.36
C SER A 24 -2.94 -0.08 -6.48
N PHE A 25 -3.98 -0.80 -6.88
CA PHE A 25 -4.43 -2.01 -6.19
C PHE A 25 -3.38 -3.11 -6.21
N ARG A 26 -2.70 -3.33 -7.35
CA ARG A 26 -1.61 -4.30 -7.43
C ARG A 26 -0.41 -3.94 -6.54
N ASP A 27 -0.08 -2.67 -6.42
CA ASP A 27 1.00 -2.22 -5.54
C ASP A 27 0.66 -2.37 -4.03
N ILE A 28 -0.63 -2.38 -3.69
CA ILE A 28 -1.09 -2.64 -2.32
C ILE A 28 -1.27 -4.13 -2.04
N SER A 29 -1.73 -4.92 -3.02
CA SER A 29 -2.04 -6.34 -2.80
C SER A 29 -0.83 -7.16 -2.34
N LYS A 30 0.40 -6.74 -2.68
CA LYS A 30 1.66 -7.39 -2.25
C LYS A 30 1.87 -7.41 -0.73
N TYR A 31 1.13 -6.59 0.03
CA TYR A 31 1.23 -6.53 1.48
C TYR A 31 0.24 -7.47 2.20
N PHE A 32 -0.61 -8.17 1.45
CA PHE A 32 -1.64 -9.05 1.96
C PHE A 32 -1.46 -10.44 1.34
N SER A 33 -1.90 -11.50 2.02
CA SER A 33 -2.10 -12.78 1.34
C SER A 33 -3.23 -12.65 0.31
N GLU A 34 -3.29 -13.57 -0.66
CA GLU A 34 -4.38 -13.60 -1.65
C GLU A 34 -5.75 -13.69 -0.99
N GLU A 35 -5.86 -14.50 0.08
CA GLU A 35 -7.10 -14.66 0.85
C GLU A 35 -7.49 -13.38 1.60
N GLU A 36 -6.55 -12.74 2.30
CA GLU A 36 -6.78 -11.46 2.99
C GLU A 36 -7.22 -10.39 1.98
N TRP A 37 -6.53 -10.33 0.82
CA TRP A 37 -6.84 -9.36 -0.24
C TRP A 37 -8.20 -9.62 -0.92
N ALA A 38 -8.59 -10.87 -1.11
CA ALA A 38 -9.87 -11.25 -1.68
C ALA A 38 -11.05 -10.84 -0.79
N LYS A 39 -10.88 -10.92 0.54
CA LYS A 39 -11.90 -10.53 1.54
C LYS A 39 -12.14 -9.02 1.61
N LEU A 40 -11.22 -8.19 1.10
CA LEU A 40 -11.36 -6.74 1.14
C LEU A 40 -12.30 -6.21 0.04
N THR A 41 -13.21 -5.33 0.45
CA THR A 41 -14.08 -4.56 -0.46
C THR A 41 -13.27 -3.55 -1.28
N LYS A 42 -13.83 -3.08 -2.39
CA LYS A 42 -13.20 -2.03 -3.23
C LYS A 42 -12.90 -0.75 -2.45
N TRP A 43 -13.78 -0.36 -1.52
CA TRP A 43 -13.58 0.82 -0.69
C TRP A 43 -12.41 0.64 0.29
N GLN A 44 -12.33 -0.52 0.97
CA GLN A 44 -11.20 -0.83 1.85
C GLN A 44 -9.87 -0.87 1.08
N LYS A 45 -9.85 -1.48 -0.12
CA LYS A 45 -8.67 -1.46 -1.01
C LYS A 45 -8.25 -0.04 -1.37
N SER A 46 -9.21 0.84 -1.62
CA SER A 46 -8.95 2.28 -1.86
C SER A 46 -8.34 2.95 -0.62
N ALA A 47 -8.87 2.69 0.57
CA ALA A 47 -8.34 3.24 1.82
C ALA A 47 -6.86 2.85 2.04
N TYR A 48 -6.47 1.61 1.74
CA TYR A 48 -5.06 1.19 1.80
C TYR A 48 -4.16 1.91 0.80
N VAL A 49 -4.64 2.14 -0.43
CA VAL A 49 -3.93 2.99 -1.41
C VAL A 49 -3.69 4.39 -0.85
N PHE A 50 -4.72 4.99 -0.24
CA PHE A 50 -4.61 6.32 0.36
C PHE A 50 -3.65 6.34 1.55
N MET A 51 -3.71 5.35 2.45
CA MET A 51 -2.80 5.25 3.59
C MET A 51 -1.33 5.16 3.15
N LYS A 52 -1.02 4.34 2.14
CA LYS A 52 0.33 4.25 1.59
C LYS A 52 0.80 5.57 0.98
N ARG A 53 -0.05 6.20 0.15
CA ARG A 53 0.28 7.49 -0.49
C ARG A 53 0.49 8.60 0.53
N ASN A 54 -0.35 8.64 1.56
CA ASN A 54 -0.24 9.63 2.63
C ASN A 54 1.05 9.42 3.43
N TYR A 55 1.36 8.18 3.82
CA TYR A 55 2.63 7.85 4.47
C TYR A 55 3.85 8.32 3.67
N ILE A 56 3.93 7.96 2.38
CA ILE A 56 5.06 8.36 1.51
C ILE A 56 5.14 9.88 1.41
N ARG A 57 4.01 10.58 1.26
CA ARG A 57 3.98 12.05 1.19
C ARG A 57 4.47 12.68 2.49
N MET A 58 3.98 12.23 3.64
CA MET A 58 4.38 12.78 4.94
C MET A 58 5.87 12.55 5.22
N THR A 59 6.37 11.34 4.95
CA THR A 59 7.80 11.03 5.07
C THR A 59 8.64 11.87 4.11
N GLY A 60 8.17 12.09 2.87
CA GLY A 60 8.85 12.94 1.90
C GLY A 60 8.90 14.42 2.30
N LEU A 61 8.00 14.87 3.16
CA LEU A 61 8.01 16.21 3.77
C LEU A 61 8.88 16.28 5.04
N GLY A 62 9.58 15.20 5.40
CA GLY A 62 10.39 15.14 6.62
C GLY A 62 9.59 14.94 7.90
N VAL A 63 8.28 14.67 7.81
CA VAL A 63 7.44 14.38 8.97
C VAL A 63 7.71 12.94 9.42
N LYS A 64 8.10 12.77 10.69
CA LYS A 64 8.26 11.44 11.29
C LYS A 64 6.88 10.85 11.56
N VAL A 65 6.49 9.89 10.72
CA VAL A 65 5.25 9.11 10.87
C VAL A 65 5.58 7.63 11.02
N ASN A 66 4.77 6.92 11.79
CA ASN A 66 4.90 5.47 11.92
C ASN A 66 4.52 4.80 10.60
N GLN A 67 5.30 3.80 10.20
CA GLN A 67 4.96 2.97 9.04
C GLN A 67 3.65 2.22 9.30
N PRO A 68 2.67 2.29 8.38
CA PRO A 68 1.41 1.56 8.50
C PRO A 68 1.65 0.07 8.72
N VAL A 69 0.87 -0.55 9.60
CA VAL A 69 1.09 -1.95 10.02
C VAL A 69 1.09 -2.91 8.83
N PHE A 70 0.18 -2.73 7.88
CA PHE A 70 0.13 -3.58 6.68
C PHE A 70 1.40 -3.47 5.81
N MET A 71 2.14 -2.35 5.87
CA MET A 71 3.38 -2.18 5.12
C MET A 71 4.61 -2.81 5.79
N ARG A 72 4.48 -3.35 7.01
CA ARG A 72 5.62 -3.87 7.80
C ARG A 72 6.10 -5.25 7.34
N GLY A 73 5.39 -5.91 6.42
CA GLY A 73 5.73 -7.23 5.91
C GLY A 73 5.51 -8.35 6.95
N LYS A 74 5.42 -9.60 6.48
CA LYS A 74 5.43 -10.82 7.31
C LYS A 74 6.83 -11.46 7.41
N GLU A 75 7.87 -10.79 6.92
CA GLU A 75 9.24 -11.34 6.78
C GLU A 75 10.02 -11.48 8.11
N SER A 76 9.42 -11.11 9.26
CA SER A 76 10.07 -11.25 10.57
C SER A 76 9.78 -12.58 11.29
N LEU A 77 9.11 -13.56 10.66
CA LEU A 77 8.75 -14.83 11.30
C LEU A 77 9.35 -16.08 10.64
N MET A 78 10.39 -15.93 9.81
CA MET A 78 11.13 -17.05 9.24
C MET A 78 12.63 -16.75 9.26
N LYS A 79 13.19 -16.65 10.46
CA LYS A 79 14.60 -16.94 10.73
C LYS A 79 14.62 -17.76 12.01
N GLU A 80 14.09 -18.97 11.92
CA GLU A 80 14.38 -20.03 12.88
C GLU A 80 15.73 -20.62 12.46
N SER A 81 16.64 -20.62 13.42
CA SER A 81 18.04 -20.99 13.27
C SER A 81 18.18 -22.49 13.02
N ASP A 82 18.89 -22.85 11.94
CA ASP A 82 19.62 -24.12 11.89
C ASP A 82 21.12 -23.78 11.89
N GLU A 83 21.61 -23.40 13.08
CA GLU A 83 23.04 -23.43 13.40
C GLU A 83 23.32 -24.78 14.07
N ASP A 84 23.66 -25.80 13.30
CA ASP A 84 24.27 -27.03 13.83
C ASP A 84 25.79 -26.98 13.60
N TYR A 85 26.52 -26.84 14.71
CA TYR A 85 27.96 -26.77 14.77
C TYR A 85 28.56 -28.19 14.66
N GLY A 86 29.13 -28.52 13.50
CA GLY A 86 30.01 -29.68 13.35
C GLY A 86 31.44 -29.25 13.04
N HIS A 87 32.23 -28.91 14.07
CA HIS A 87 33.67 -28.71 13.94
C HIS A 87 34.39 -29.70 14.87
N GLU A 88 34.90 -30.79 14.31
CA GLU A 88 35.98 -31.61 14.89
C GLU A 88 37.00 -31.79 13.76
N SER A 89 38.04 -30.95 13.70
CA SER A 89 39.33 -31.06 14.40
C SER A 89 40.22 -32.17 13.84
N ASP A 90 41.26 -31.69 13.19
CA ASP A 90 42.40 -32.37 12.58
C ASP A 90 43.17 -33.23 13.59
N GLY A 91 43.70 -34.35 13.11
CA GLY A 91 44.59 -35.27 13.82
C GLY A 91 45.32 -36.16 12.85
#